data_AF-A0A6I5ZY44-F1
#
_entry.id   AF-A0A6I5ZY44-F1
#
_cell.length_a   1.000
_cell.length_b   1.000
_cell.length_c   1.000
_cell.angle_alpha   90.00
_cell.angle_beta   90.00
_cell.angle_gamma   90.00
#
_symmetry.space_group_name_H-M   'P 1'
#
loop_
_entity.id
_entity.type
_entity.pdbx_description
1 polymer ?
#
loop_
_entity_poly.entity_id
_entity_poly.type
_entity_poly.pdbx_seq_one_letter_code
_entity_poly.pdbx_strand_id
1 'polypeptide(L)'
;MTWALLLLCAAAPTVLLWAVWSLIPSAEEPPRWRTALAGRLERLAARLRRERRVPEDPFSTLRVQERLGVVANHVRRLEEDQRTFARAERIIASQLAYDQLLAEACRMAGVEVRPAATGDPAERFREEVELASRGWTW
;
A
#
# COMPACT_ATOMS: atom_id res chain seq x y z
N MET A 1 31.48 -17.80 -36.83
CA MET A 1 31.50 -16.74 -35.80
C MET A 1 30.90 -15.41 -36.27
N THR A 2 31.04 -15.03 -37.55
CA THR A 2 30.48 -13.79 -38.12
C THR A 2 28.94 -13.75 -38.16
N TRP A 3 28.29 -14.87 -38.45
CA TRP A 3 26.82 -14.97 -38.47
C TRP A 3 26.15 -14.70 -37.11
N ALA A 4 26.79 -15.10 -36.01
CA ALA A 4 26.28 -14.82 -34.66
C ALA A 4 26.33 -13.33 -34.32
N LEU A 5 27.39 -12.63 -34.76
CA LEU A 5 27.53 -11.17 -34.58
C LEU A 5 26.50 -10.39 -35.41
N LEU A 6 26.20 -10.85 -36.63
CA LEU A 6 25.16 -10.23 -37.47
C LEU A 6 23.75 -10.41 -36.88
N LEU A 7 23.44 -11.61 -36.37
CA LEU A 7 22.17 -11.86 -35.68
C LEU A 7 22.04 -11.05 -34.39
N LEU A 8 23.13 -10.94 -33.61
CA LEU A 8 23.15 -10.13 -32.38
C LEU A 8 22.95 -8.64 -32.69
N CYS A 9 23.63 -8.09 -33.71
CA CYS A 9 23.46 -6.70 -34.11
C CYS A 9 22.07 -6.40 -34.67
N ALA A 10 21.41 -7.36 -35.33
CA ALA A 10 20.04 -7.20 -35.83
C ALA A 10 18.98 -7.30 -34.72
N ALA A 11 19.20 -8.17 -33.72
CA ALA A 11 18.28 -8.36 -32.61
C ALA A 11 18.49 -7.35 -31.46
N ALA A 12 19.68 -6.75 -31.34
CA ALA A 12 19.96 -5.74 -30.33
C ALA A 12 18.99 -4.55 -30.35
N PRO A 13 18.72 -3.88 -31.50
CA PRO A 13 17.81 -2.73 -31.51
C PRO A 13 16.37 -3.13 -31.24
N THR A 14 15.92 -4.32 -31.64
CA THR A 14 14.54 -4.78 -31.36
C THR A 14 14.34 -5.13 -29.90
N VAL A 15 15.32 -5.78 -29.26
CA VAL A 15 15.29 -6.04 -27.81
C VAL A 15 15.37 -4.75 -27.02
N LEU A 16 16.20 -3.80 -27.44
CA LEU A 16 16.36 -2.50 -26.76
C LEU A 16 15.11 -1.64 -26.92
N LEU A 17 14.50 -1.63 -28.11
CA LEU A 17 13.20 -0.97 -28.35
C LEU A 17 12.09 -1.61 -27.53
N TRP A 18 12.03 -2.94 -27.47
CA TRP A 18 11.05 -3.68 -26.66
C TRP A 18 11.22 -3.40 -25.16
N ALA A 19 12.45 -3.37 -24.67
CA ALA A 19 12.76 -2.98 -23.30
C ALA A 19 12.32 -1.55 -22.99
N VAL A 20 12.63 -0.59 -23.87
CA VAL A 20 12.20 0.82 -23.74
C VAL A 20 10.67 0.94 -23.80
N TRP A 21 10.00 0.20 -24.67
CA TRP A 21 8.53 0.21 -24.73
C TRP A 21 7.90 -0.40 -23.50
N SER A 22 8.48 -1.44 -22.90
CA SER A 22 8.02 -2.02 -21.63
C SER A 22 8.18 -1.07 -20.43
N LEU A 23 9.00 -0.03 -20.58
CA LEU A 23 9.17 1.05 -19.60
C LEU A 23 8.10 2.15 -19.75
N ILE A 24 7.48 2.27 -20.92
CA ILE A 24 6.40 3.23 -21.18
C ILE A 24 5.10 2.65 -20.63
N PRO A 25 4.46 3.30 -19.63
CA PRO A 25 3.23 2.79 -19.04
C PRO A 25 2.09 2.85 -20.07
N SER A 26 1.59 1.68 -20.49
CA SER A 26 0.30 1.59 -21.17
C SER A 26 -0.81 1.66 -20.12
N ALA A 27 -1.91 2.33 -20.47
CA ALA A 27 -2.96 2.73 -19.53
C ALA A 27 -3.77 1.57 -18.90
N GLU A 28 -3.55 0.32 -19.31
CA GLU A 28 -4.43 -0.78 -18.94
C GLU A 28 -3.81 -1.87 -18.05
N GLU A 29 -2.48 -2.04 -17.98
CA GLU A 29 -1.86 -3.05 -17.10
C GLU A 29 -0.50 -2.63 -16.53
N PRO A 30 -0.32 -2.57 -15.19
CA PRO A 30 0.99 -2.30 -14.61
C PRO A 30 1.94 -3.49 -14.85
N PRO A 31 3.16 -3.27 -15.38
CA PRO A 31 4.08 -4.36 -15.68
C PRO A 31 4.52 -5.11 -14.42
N ARG A 32 4.56 -6.45 -14.48
CA ARG A 32 4.81 -7.37 -13.35
C ARG A 32 6.10 -7.11 -12.55
N TRP A 33 7.10 -6.47 -13.14
CA TRP A 33 8.32 -6.10 -12.43
C TRP A 33 8.10 -4.97 -11.42
N ARG A 34 7.13 -4.06 -11.67
CA ARG A 34 6.80 -2.95 -10.76
C ARG A 34 6.17 -3.44 -9.47
N THR A 35 5.24 -4.40 -9.56
CA THR A 35 4.62 -4.99 -8.36
C THR A 35 5.65 -5.76 -7.52
N ALA A 36 6.55 -6.50 -8.18
CA ALA A 36 7.67 -7.16 -7.51
C ALA A 36 8.66 -6.17 -6.87
N LEU A 37 8.94 -5.04 -7.53
CA LEU A 37 9.79 -3.97 -6.99
C LEU A 37 9.13 -3.29 -5.79
N ALA A 38 7.83 -2.98 -5.87
CA ALA A 38 7.06 -2.41 -4.78
C ALA A 38 7.16 -3.27 -3.52
N GLY A 39 6.92 -4.58 -3.65
CA GLY A 39 7.04 -5.51 -2.51
C GLY A 39 8.48 -5.69 -1.97
N ARG A 40 9.53 -5.35 -2.76
CA ARG A 40 10.91 -5.30 -2.25
C ARG A 40 11.20 -4.00 -1.51
N LEU A 41 10.74 -2.87 -2.04
CA LEU A 41 10.88 -1.56 -1.41
C LEU A 41 10.13 -1.50 -0.08
N GLU A 42 8.95 -2.10 0.00
CA GLU A 42 8.15 -2.17 1.22
C GLU A 42 8.85 -2.98 2.32
N ARG A 43 9.48 -4.11 1.95
CA ARG A 43 10.33 -4.89 2.88
C ARG A 43 11.54 -4.10 3.38
N LEU A 44 12.16 -3.30 2.52
CA LEU A 44 13.27 -2.42 2.91
C LEU A 44 12.78 -1.28 3.81
N ALA A 45 11.64 -0.67 3.49
CA ALA A 45 11.02 0.36 4.30
C ALA A 45 10.65 -0.17 5.69
N ALA A 46 10.11 -1.40 5.78
CA ALA A 46 9.82 -2.07 7.05
C ALA A 46 11.09 -2.28 7.90
N ARG A 47 12.22 -2.63 7.27
CA ARG A 47 13.52 -2.76 7.96
C ARG A 47 14.09 -1.42 8.41
N LEU A 48 13.84 -0.34 7.67
CA LEU A 48 14.34 1.00 7.96
C LEU A 48 13.47 1.77 8.95
N ARG A 49 12.18 1.42 9.07
CA ARG A 49 11.25 2.02 10.02
C ARG A 49 11.60 1.54 11.43
N ARG A 50 12.61 2.17 12.03
CA ARG A 50 12.93 2.00 13.44
C ARG A 50 11.79 2.58 14.27
N GLU A 51 11.08 1.73 14.99
CA GLU A 51 10.07 2.17 15.97
C GLU A 51 10.76 3.04 17.02
N ARG A 52 10.61 4.35 16.87
CA ARG A 52 11.02 5.30 17.89
C ARG A 52 10.03 5.13 19.04
N ARG A 53 10.46 4.52 20.16
CA ARG A 53 9.70 4.55 21.42
C ARG A 53 9.58 6.01 21.85
N VAL A 54 8.47 6.64 21.51
CA VAL A 54 8.06 7.93 22.04
C VAL A 54 7.52 7.67 23.45
N PRO A 55 7.81 8.52 24.45
CA PRO A 55 7.16 8.43 25.76
C PRO A 55 5.64 8.33 25.61
N GLU A 56 5.00 7.44 26.36
CA GLU A 56 3.56 7.20 26.28
C GLU A 56 2.78 8.46 26.69
N ASP A 57 2.30 9.20 25.69
CA ASP A 57 1.35 10.30 25.86
C ASP A 57 -0.05 9.70 26.10
N PRO A 58 -0.73 10.00 27.23
CA PRO A 58 -2.08 9.50 27.51
C PRO A 58 -3.11 9.83 26.41
N PHE A 59 -2.88 10.90 25.65
CA PHE A 59 -3.77 11.33 24.56
C PHE A 59 -3.45 10.69 23.21
N SER A 60 -2.38 9.90 23.12
CA SER A 60 -1.98 9.23 21.88
C SER A 60 -3.12 8.37 21.31
N THR A 61 -3.80 7.62 22.18
CA THR A 61 -4.93 6.75 21.80
C THR A 61 -6.06 7.57 21.16
N LEU A 62 -6.45 8.67 21.79
CA LEU A 62 -7.52 9.54 21.27
C LEU A 62 -7.14 10.16 19.93
N ARG A 63 -5.88 10.59 19.75
CA ARG A 63 -5.42 11.12 18.46
C ARG A 63 -5.47 10.08 17.35
N VAL A 64 -5.13 8.82 17.65
CA VAL A 64 -5.21 7.73 16.68
C VAL A 64 -6.66 7.42 16.33
N GLN A 65 -7.57 7.38 17.33
CA GLN A 65 -9.01 7.21 17.11
C GLN A 65 -9.61 8.34 16.25
N GLU A 66 -9.28 9.61 16.55
CA GLU A 66 -9.72 10.76 15.75
C GLU A 66 -9.24 10.65 14.29
N ARG A 67 -7.95 10.35 14.09
CA ARG A 67 -7.36 10.19 12.75
C ARG A 67 -8.00 9.02 11.99
N LEU A 68 -8.26 7.90 12.66
CA LEU A 68 -8.98 6.77 12.08
C LEU A 68 -10.37 7.18 11.60
N GLY A 69 -11.12 7.91 12.42
CA GLY A 69 -12.47 8.36 12.09
C GLY A 69 -12.49 9.31 10.90
N VAL A 70 -11.54 10.25 10.85
CA VAL A 70 -11.38 11.17 9.71
C VAL A 70 -11.10 10.39 8.41
N VAL A 71 -10.19 9.42 8.44
CA VAL A 71 -9.82 8.65 7.25
C VAL A 71 -10.94 7.68 6.85
N ALA A 72 -11.59 7.01 7.80
CA ALA A 72 -12.73 6.12 7.53
C ALA A 72 -13.87 6.87 6.85
N ASN A 73 -14.22 8.06 7.36
CA ASN A 73 -15.22 8.92 6.74
C ASN A 73 -14.78 9.42 5.35
N HIS A 74 -13.47 9.66 5.16
CA HIS A 74 -12.96 10.03 3.85
C HIS A 74 -13.11 8.90 2.83
N VAL A 75 -12.78 7.66 3.21
CA VAL A 75 -12.96 6.47 2.36
C VAL A 75 -14.43 6.29 2.01
N ARG A 76 -15.33 6.33 2.99
CA ARG A 76 -16.78 6.21 2.76
C ARG A 76 -17.31 7.28 1.78
N ARG A 77 -16.89 8.52 1.95
CA ARG A 77 -17.25 9.62 1.03
C ARG A 77 -16.74 9.39 -0.40
N LEU A 78 -15.54 8.83 -0.57
CA LEU A 78 -15.00 8.49 -1.89
C LEU A 78 -15.72 7.28 -2.52
N GLU A 79 -16.20 6.36 -1.70
CA GLU A 79 -17.02 5.24 -2.15
C GLU A 79 -18.39 5.70 -2.64
N GLU A 80 -19.01 6.66 -1.94
CA GLU A 80 -20.31 7.25 -2.30
C GLU A 80 -20.24 8.18 -3.52
N ASP A 81 -19.19 9.02 -3.64
CA ASP A 81 -19.06 9.95 -4.76
C ASP A 81 -18.46 9.30 -6.02
N GLN A 82 -19.31 9.04 -7.01
CA GLN A 82 -18.91 8.45 -8.28
C GLN A 82 -18.33 9.45 -9.30
N ARG A 83 -18.43 10.76 -9.07
CA ARG A 83 -18.03 11.79 -10.05
C ARG A 83 -16.62 12.32 -9.86
N THR A 84 -15.93 11.90 -8.80
CA THR A 84 -14.57 12.33 -8.52
C THR A 84 -13.56 11.78 -9.54
N PHE A 85 -12.73 12.67 -10.09
CA PHE A 85 -11.61 12.30 -10.95
C PHE A 85 -10.58 11.43 -10.20
N ALA A 86 -9.97 10.46 -10.89
CA ALA A 86 -9.00 9.51 -10.32
C ALA A 86 -9.50 8.78 -9.05
N ARG A 87 -10.81 8.47 -8.98
CA ARG A 87 -11.46 7.84 -7.83
C ARG A 87 -10.77 6.54 -7.40
N ALA A 88 -10.42 5.67 -8.34
CA ALA A 88 -9.77 4.39 -8.02
C ALA A 88 -8.45 4.60 -7.26
N GLU A 89 -7.57 5.47 -7.76
CA GLU A 89 -6.29 5.79 -7.11
C GLU A 89 -6.50 6.43 -5.74
N ARG A 90 -7.47 7.35 -5.62
CA ARG A 90 -7.81 8.01 -4.36
C ARG A 90 -8.34 7.03 -3.31
N ILE A 91 -9.20 6.09 -3.72
CA ILE A 91 -9.70 5.03 -2.85
C ILE A 91 -8.53 4.15 -2.38
N ILE A 92 -7.68 3.69 -3.30
CA ILE A 92 -6.52 2.86 -2.96
C ILE A 92 -5.61 3.60 -1.97
N ALA A 93 -5.23 4.85 -2.25
CA ALA A 93 -4.37 5.63 -1.37
C ALA A 93 -4.99 5.85 0.02
N SER A 94 -6.29 6.12 0.07
CA SER A 94 -7.01 6.34 1.33
C SER A 94 -7.16 5.05 2.15
N GLN A 95 -7.42 3.92 1.50
CA GLN A 95 -7.46 2.60 2.13
C GLN A 95 -6.09 2.21 2.69
N LEU A 96 -4.99 2.47 1.96
CA LEU A 96 -3.64 2.23 2.46
C LEU A 96 -3.31 3.09 3.69
N ALA A 97 -3.75 4.35 3.70
CA ALA A 97 -3.60 5.22 4.85
C ALA A 97 -4.42 4.73 6.06
N TYR A 98 -5.63 4.24 5.80
CA TYR A 98 -6.49 3.63 6.80
C TYR A 98 -5.86 2.38 7.42
N ASP A 99 -5.34 1.45 6.60
CA ASP A 99 -4.69 0.22 7.06
C ASP A 99 -3.46 0.51 7.93
N GLN A 100 -2.70 1.56 7.62
CA GLN A 100 -1.56 1.98 8.44
C GLN A 100 -1.97 2.50 9.82
N LEU A 101 -3.06 3.26 9.89
CA LEU A 101 -3.64 3.74 11.14
C LEU A 101 -4.26 2.60 11.95
N LEU A 102 -4.89 1.64 11.28
CA LEU A 102 -5.47 0.47 11.91
C LEU A 102 -4.38 -0.38 12.56
N ALA A 103 -3.28 -0.62 11.85
CA ALA A 103 -2.11 -1.30 12.41
C ALA A 103 -1.48 -0.52 13.59
N GLU A 104 -1.50 0.82 13.57
CA GLU A 104 -1.06 1.66 14.70
C GLU A 104 -1.97 1.47 15.92
N ALA A 105 -3.28 1.54 15.73
CA ALA A 105 -4.26 1.27 16.78
C ALA A 105 -4.11 -0.15 17.36
N CYS A 106 -3.94 -1.16 16.49
CA CYS A 106 -3.69 -2.54 16.92
C CYS A 106 -2.43 -2.64 17.79
N ARG A 107 -1.31 -2.02 17.39
CA ARG A 107 -0.09 -2.00 18.22
C ARG A 107 -0.33 -1.35 19.58
N MET A 108 -1.06 -0.23 19.62
CA MET A 108 -1.39 0.46 20.88
C MET A 108 -2.33 -0.37 21.77
N ALA A 109 -3.25 -1.11 21.17
CA ALA A 109 -4.18 -1.99 21.87
C ALA A 109 -3.55 -3.32 22.29
N GLY A 110 -2.31 -3.63 21.88
CA GLY A 110 -1.70 -4.94 22.10
C GLY A 110 -2.34 -6.05 21.27
N VAL A 111 -2.87 -5.73 20.09
CA VAL A 111 -3.40 -6.67 19.10
C VAL A 111 -2.26 -7.09 18.17
N GLU A 112 -2.16 -8.39 17.90
CA GLU A 112 -1.19 -8.89 16.92
C GLU A 112 -1.62 -8.52 15.50
N VAL A 113 -0.73 -7.79 14.81
CA VAL A 113 -0.86 -7.45 13.39
C VAL A 113 -0.14 -8.53 12.58
N ARG A 114 -0.90 -9.29 11.80
CA ARG A 114 -0.34 -10.36 10.97
C ARG A 114 0.25 -9.79 9.68
N PRO A 115 1.37 -10.32 9.19
CA PRO A 115 1.90 -9.92 7.89
C PRO A 115 0.97 -10.45 6.78
N ALA A 116 0.09 -9.58 6.28
CA ALA A 116 -0.82 -9.85 5.18
C ALA A 116 -0.40 -9.11 3.90
N ALA A 117 -1.03 -9.43 2.77
CA ALA A 117 -0.86 -8.63 1.56
C ALA A 117 -1.39 -7.20 1.81
N THR A 118 -0.66 -6.20 1.34
CA THR A 118 -1.04 -4.79 1.48
C THR A 118 -2.44 -4.57 0.89
N GLY A 119 -3.38 -4.09 1.71
CA GLY A 119 -4.76 -3.83 1.32
C GLY A 119 -5.72 -5.04 1.40
N ASP A 120 -5.34 -6.15 2.05
CA ASP A 120 -6.21 -7.32 2.24
C ASP A 120 -7.47 -6.97 3.05
N PRO A 121 -8.68 -7.03 2.44
CA PRO A 121 -9.92 -6.67 3.13
C PRO A 121 -10.27 -7.60 4.30
N ALA A 122 -9.88 -8.87 4.25
CA ALA A 122 -10.23 -9.83 5.30
C ALA A 122 -9.45 -9.56 6.59
N GLU A 123 -8.16 -9.28 6.48
CA GLU A 123 -7.31 -8.93 7.62
C GLU A 123 -7.66 -7.55 8.19
N ARG A 124 -7.99 -6.57 7.33
CA ARG A 124 -8.57 -5.28 7.78
C ARG A 124 -9.80 -5.51 8.64
N PHE A 125 -10.77 -6.29 8.16
CA PHE A 125 -11.99 -6.55 8.91
C PHE A 125 -11.72 -7.26 10.25
N ARG A 126 -10.80 -8.22 10.29
CA ARG A 126 -10.38 -8.87 11.54
C ARG A 126 -9.83 -7.87 12.54
N GLU A 127 -8.96 -6.96 12.11
CA GLU A 127 -8.36 -5.92 12.94
C GLU A 127 -9.41 -4.93 13.48
N GLU A 128 -10.36 -4.50 12.64
CA GLU A 128 -11.46 -3.64 13.05
C GLU A 128 -12.32 -4.28 14.15
N VAL A 129 -12.69 -5.55 13.98
CA VAL A 129 -13.50 -6.29 14.96
C VAL A 129 -12.75 -6.45 16.28
N GLU A 130 -11.45 -6.77 16.23
CA GLU A 130 -10.62 -6.92 17.42
C GLU A 130 -10.42 -5.60 18.17
N LEU A 131 -10.33 -4.47 17.47
CA LEU A 131 -10.28 -3.15 18.09
C LEU A 131 -11.63 -2.78 18.71
N ALA A 132 -12.73 -3.01 17.99
CA ALA A 132 -14.08 -2.74 18.48
C ALA A 132 -14.41 -3.56 19.74
N SER A 133 -13.99 -4.83 19.81
CA SER A 133 -14.19 -5.69 20.98
C SER A 133 -13.44 -5.19 22.23
N ARG A 134 -12.35 -4.43 22.03
CA ARG A 134 -11.55 -3.77 23.08
C ARG A 134 -12.03 -2.35 23.41
N GLY A 135 -13.18 -1.94 22.88
CA GLY A 135 -13.79 -0.64 23.16
C GLY A 135 -13.22 0.53 22.36
N TRP A 136 -12.45 0.26 21.29
CA TRP A 136 -12.04 1.31 20.37
C TRP A 136 -13.21 1.77 19.52
N THR A 137 -13.29 3.07 19.28
CA THR A 137 -14.33 3.70 18.46
C THR A 137 -13.70 4.76 17.57
N TRP A 138 -14.19 4.87 16.33
CA TRP A 138 -13.77 5.88 15.36
C TRP A 138 -14.87 6.15 14.32
#